data_AF-A0A9E6K1I0-F1
#
_entry.id   AF-A0A9E6K1I0-F1
#
_cell.length_a   1.000
_cell.length_b   1.000
_cell.length_c   1.000
_cell.angle_alpha   90.00
_cell.angle_beta   90.00
_cell.angle_gamma   90.00
#
_symmetry.space_group_name_H-M   'P 1'
#
loop_
_entity.id
_entity.type
_entity.pdbx_description
1 polymer ?
#
loop_
_entity_poly.entity_id
_entity_poly.type
_entity_poly.pdbx_seq_one_letter_code
_entity_poly.pdbx_strand_id
1 'polypeptide(L)'
;MRLKKCILFFISIFYFFGNLVSFANNDVFQSLEVSYFNFIDKIETKYNEENEIKLLSTITPQIESLLSNKNISDNKKKLLEYFKQINQDKIEELKAFINKKNKLYNTQKTEELKYILRLKQITKIGEIPPFIKDLQDSGKTLISVDENFEFVENNIIKQFFLEKNTNYYNISASTYKSFYNMQGIIVYNISQDKYMFFLDNGSYKIITKTPFSNFYKNSINIIDTKNNFSIDEKGMSYIIKKEGNNYYLIQFERYFDPNNSYGYYPYSLEKLGHKNIIFFKDFEGKIFYITEFKKTKFIGINLISSVKDKENFIKIIHNDKAFFYEDREKIFYEIKQLSESLTKNMKTDDEKIQKIYSWIIDNISYLKDYDLKNKDIFSGIITYKNKTGVCEGYVNLMIYMLLFSGIKDIEDIDGWVTNSKDFLKIGHSWLRIGNYYYDPTFDDPIIIGQKQENLNLIKEKKYKYFKLPKDLMYADRYDYEYLAENIKTLSLEERNDIVKKNFYNLALKYKDNNYELLKAYYFRIKYNLKYNEKITKDILKNVVIPYYEVYNNNWSILINERLRYIHQLEYIKFEKNDDLEPMLEAKNFNIDGIYILKWNFGDNQYEYRLGYNLKIRD
;
A
#
# COMPACT_ATOMS: atom_id res chain seq x y z
N MET A 1 3.14 13.19 9.81
CA MET A 1 2.59 13.05 11.19
C MET A 1 3.64 12.98 12.32
N ARG A 2 4.77 12.26 12.18
CA ARG A 2 5.83 12.22 13.23
C ARG A 2 6.59 13.54 13.41
N LEU A 3 6.77 14.32 12.34
CA LEU A 3 7.50 15.61 12.33
C LEU A 3 6.74 16.75 13.03
N LYS A 4 5.43 16.93 12.77
CA LYS A 4 4.57 17.87 13.50
C LYS A 4 4.61 17.60 15.01
N LYS A 5 4.61 16.32 15.43
CA LYS A 5 4.69 15.93 16.84
C LYS A 5 6.04 16.27 17.49
N CYS A 6 7.18 16.16 16.79
CA CYS A 6 8.48 16.53 17.34
C CYS A 6 8.65 18.05 17.50
N ILE A 7 8.18 18.85 16.53
CA ILE A 7 8.23 20.32 16.59
C ILE A 7 7.25 20.84 17.66
N LEU A 8 6.04 20.29 17.71
CA LEU A 8 5.08 20.55 18.80
C LEU A 8 5.69 20.17 20.15
N PHE A 9 6.37 19.03 20.27
CA PHE A 9 7.02 18.60 21.51
C PHE A 9 8.16 19.54 21.94
N PHE A 10 9.02 19.98 21.01
CA PHE A 10 10.11 20.93 21.30
C PHE A 10 9.59 22.31 21.70
N ILE A 11 8.54 22.81 21.05
CA ILE A 11 7.92 24.11 21.36
C ILE A 11 7.13 24.03 22.67
N SER A 12 6.42 22.92 22.91
CA SER A 12 5.80 22.63 24.20
C SER A 12 6.83 22.64 25.31
N ILE A 13 8.00 22.03 25.11
CA ILE A 13 9.13 22.05 26.05
C ILE A 13 9.66 23.47 26.25
N PHE A 14 9.83 24.26 25.19
CA PHE A 14 10.29 25.64 25.29
C PHE A 14 9.29 26.53 26.06
N TYR A 15 7.98 26.32 25.85
CA TYR A 15 6.93 26.94 26.66
C TYR A 15 6.86 26.38 28.09
N PHE A 16 7.15 25.09 28.28
CA PHE A 16 7.23 24.43 29.60
C PHE A 16 8.37 24.99 30.45
N PHE A 17 9.49 25.36 29.83
CA PHE A 17 10.67 25.89 30.52
C PHE A 17 10.73 27.42 30.56
N GLY A 18 10.05 28.12 29.64
CA GLY A 18 9.99 29.58 29.60
C GLY A 18 9.14 30.24 30.69
N ASN A 19 8.30 29.47 31.40
CA ASN A 19 7.39 29.99 32.44
C ASN A 19 7.40 29.15 33.71
N LEU A 20 8.57 29.04 34.35
CA LEU A 20 8.71 28.41 35.68
C LEU A 20 7.87 29.07 36.79
N VAL A 21 7.30 30.26 36.56
CA VAL A 21 6.46 30.97 37.54
C VAL A 21 4.96 30.62 37.43
N SER A 22 4.46 30.21 36.25
CA SER A 22 3.00 30.00 36.07
C SER A 22 2.52 28.59 36.44
N PHE A 23 3.41 27.61 36.53
CA PHE A 23 3.04 26.22 36.82
C PHE A 23 2.66 25.98 38.30
N ALA A 24 2.90 26.95 39.18
CA ALA A 24 2.52 26.86 40.59
C ALA A 24 1.01 27.06 40.84
N ASN A 25 0.25 27.61 39.90
CA ASN A 25 -1.13 28.06 40.14
C ASN A 25 -2.22 27.33 39.33
N ASN A 26 -1.92 26.23 38.62
CA ASN A 26 -2.89 25.36 37.93
C ASN A 26 -3.91 26.00 36.94
N ASP A 27 -3.85 27.31 36.68
CA ASP A 27 -4.68 27.97 35.66
C ASP A 27 -3.86 28.24 34.40
N VAL A 28 -4.05 27.41 33.38
CA VAL A 28 -3.57 27.72 32.02
C VAL A 28 -4.48 28.80 31.45
N PHE A 29 -3.99 30.05 31.44
CA PHE A 29 -4.72 31.19 30.90
C PHE A 29 -5.17 30.96 29.44
N GLN A 30 -6.45 31.17 29.17
CA GLN A 30 -7.05 31.07 27.83
C GLN A 30 -6.35 31.99 26.79
N SER A 31 -5.70 33.06 27.22
CA SER A 31 -4.89 33.94 26.37
C SER A 31 -3.61 33.27 25.84
N LEU A 32 -3.06 32.29 26.56
CA LEU A 32 -1.88 31.52 26.15
C LEU A 32 -2.25 30.52 25.06
N GLU A 33 -3.43 29.90 25.16
CA GLU A 33 -3.99 29.01 24.15
C GLU A 33 -4.27 29.75 22.84
N VAL A 34 -4.91 30.93 22.90
CA VAL A 34 -5.13 31.79 21.73
C VAL A 34 -3.80 32.29 21.14
N SER A 35 -2.81 32.64 21.96
CA SER A 35 -1.49 33.07 21.47
C SER A 35 -0.73 31.93 20.79
N TYR A 36 -0.89 30.71 21.29
CA TYR A 36 -0.34 29.50 20.72
C TYR A 36 -0.96 29.18 19.36
N PHE A 37 -2.29 29.20 19.24
CA PHE A 37 -2.97 28.94 17.97
C PHE A 37 -2.66 30.01 16.91
N ASN A 38 -2.64 31.30 17.28
CA ASN A 38 -2.24 32.38 16.38
C ASN A 38 -0.78 32.27 15.91
N PHE A 39 0.09 31.66 16.70
CA PHE A 39 1.48 31.40 16.36
C PHE A 39 1.62 30.19 15.41
N ILE A 40 0.86 29.12 15.64
CA ILE A 40 0.79 27.97 14.72
C ILE A 40 0.27 28.43 13.35
N ASP A 41 -0.79 29.23 13.28
CA ASP A 41 -1.32 29.78 12.03
C ASP A 41 -0.30 30.66 11.28
N LYS A 42 0.55 31.39 12.01
CA LYS A 42 1.66 32.17 11.44
C LYS A 42 2.83 31.31 10.95
N ILE A 43 3.07 30.16 11.57
CA ILE A 43 4.09 29.20 11.11
C ILE A 43 3.60 28.47 9.86
N GLU A 44 2.36 28.01 9.84
CA GLU A 44 1.80 27.25 8.71
C GLU A 44 1.71 28.06 7.42
N THR A 45 1.67 29.39 7.51
CA THR A 45 1.55 30.28 6.34
C THR A 45 2.88 30.79 5.76
N LYS A 46 4.05 30.52 6.35
CA LYS A 46 5.28 31.28 6.02
C LYS A 46 6.60 30.53 5.77
N TYR A 47 6.71 29.20 5.92
CA TYR A 47 8.03 28.55 5.93
C TYR A 47 8.47 27.88 4.61
N ASN A 48 9.65 28.27 4.12
CA ASN A 48 10.50 27.49 3.22
C ASN A 48 11.65 26.86 4.04
N GLU A 49 12.29 25.81 3.53
CA GLU A 49 13.29 25.01 4.25
C GLU A 49 14.54 25.82 4.65
N GLU A 50 14.87 26.87 3.90
CA GLU A 50 15.97 27.80 4.20
C GLU A 50 15.70 28.63 5.45
N ASN A 51 14.46 29.12 5.62
CA ASN A 51 14.05 29.83 6.82
C ASN A 51 14.01 28.91 8.05
N GLU A 52 13.72 27.62 7.86
CA GLU A 52 13.78 26.60 8.91
C GLU A 52 15.22 26.33 9.36
N ILE A 53 16.17 26.13 8.44
CA ILE A 53 17.60 26.03 8.77
C ILE A 53 18.06 27.27 9.53
N LYS A 54 17.67 28.48 9.07
CA LYS A 54 18.03 29.73 9.73
C LYS A 54 17.51 29.79 11.16
N LEU A 55 16.27 29.39 11.40
CA LEU A 55 15.69 29.33 12.73
C LEU A 55 16.39 28.29 13.61
N LEU A 56 16.55 27.05 13.15
CA LEU A 56 17.22 26.01 13.93
C LEU A 56 18.67 26.41 14.26
N SER A 57 19.34 27.13 13.36
CA SER A 57 20.70 27.64 13.59
C SER A 57 20.77 28.72 14.68
N THR A 58 19.69 29.44 14.99
CA THR A 58 19.67 30.37 16.14
C THR A 58 19.44 29.68 17.48
N ILE A 59 18.91 28.45 17.48
CA ILE A 59 18.64 27.67 18.70
C ILE A 59 19.93 27.05 19.26
N THR A 60 20.84 26.57 18.41
CA THR A 60 22.10 25.92 18.86
C THR A 60 22.91 26.83 19.81
N PRO A 61 23.18 28.12 19.50
CA PRO A 61 23.89 29.02 20.40
C PRO A 61 23.18 29.24 21.74
N GLN A 62 21.84 29.21 21.76
CA GLN A 62 21.06 29.35 22.99
C GLN A 62 21.23 28.12 23.89
N ILE A 63 21.19 26.91 23.32
CA ILE A 63 21.45 25.67 24.05
C ILE A 63 22.88 25.67 24.61
N GLU A 64 23.87 26.12 23.83
CA GLU A 64 25.26 26.24 24.28
C GLU A 64 25.42 27.27 25.42
N SER A 65 24.71 28.40 25.36
CA SER A 65 24.67 29.37 26.44
C SER A 65 24.05 28.81 27.72
N LEU A 66 23.05 27.91 27.62
CA LEU A 66 22.51 27.22 28.78
C LEU A 66 23.51 26.22 29.33
N LEU A 67 24.11 25.39 28.48
CA LEU A 67 25.12 24.39 28.86
C LEU A 67 26.36 24.97 29.56
N SER A 68 26.70 26.24 29.31
CA SER A 68 27.82 26.93 29.96
C SER A 68 27.52 27.43 31.39
N ASN A 69 26.25 27.38 31.83
CA ASN A 69 25.87 27.79 33.18
C ASN A 69 26.33 26.75 34.23
N LYS A 70 27.18 27.18 35.17
CA LYS A 70 27.78 26.34 36.22
C LYS A 70 26.77 25.67 37.17
N ASN A 71 25.53 26.15 37.23
CA ASN A 71 24.51 25.69 38.18
C ASN A 71 23.48 24.71 37.59
N ILE A 72 23.77 24.08 36.44
CA ILE A 72 22.88 23.09 35.83
C ILE A 72 23.20 21.68 36.34
N SER A 73 22.18 20.98 36.84
CA SER A 73 22.28 19.56 37.24
C SER A 73 22.67 18.65 36.07
N ASP A 74 23.39 17.57 36.32
CA ASP A 74 23.84 16.63 35.29
C ASP A 74 22.73 16.09 34.37
N ASN A 75 21.54 15.81 34.91
CA ASN A 75 20.40 15.33 34.12
C ASN A 75 19.92 16.36 33.10
N LYS A 76 19.85 17.65 33.51
CA LYS A 76 19.51 18.76 32.61
C LYS A 76 20.60 18.96 31.56
N LYS A 77 21.88 18.82 31.94
CA LYS A 77 23.01 18.91 31.01
C LYS A 77 22.92 17.82 29.94
N LYS A 78 22.70 16.56 30.32
CA LYS A 78 22.49 15.44 29.38
C LYS A 78 21.32 15.69 28.42
N LEU A 79 20.21 16.22 28.94
CA LEU A 79 19.03 16.55 28.12
C LEU A 79 19.32 17.67 27.11
N LEU A 80 20.02 18.73 27.53
CA LEU A 80 20.41 19.84 26.65
C LEU A 80 21.39 19.40 25.56
N GLU A 81 22.35 18.53 25.87
CA GLU A 81 23.25 17.93 24.88
C GLU A 81 22.47 17.07 23.87
N TYR A 82 21.49 16.29 24.33
CA TYR A 82 20.63 15.52 23.45
C TYR A 82 19.82 16.41 22.50
N PHE A 83 19.27 17.53 23.00
CA PHE A 83 18.57 18.50 22.16
C PHE A 83 19.49 19.20 21.17
N LYS A 84 20.71 19.53 21.57
CA LYS A 84 21.74 20.08 20.68
C LYS A 84 22.00 19.12 19.51
N GLN A 85 22.18 17.83 19.80
CA GLN A 85 22.41 16.81 18.78
C GLN A 85 21.22 16.69 17.82
N ILE A 86 19.99 16.59 18.32
CA ILE A 86 18.79 16.53 17.48
C ILE A 86 18.69 17.76 16.56
N ASN A 87 18.95 18.95 17.09
CA ASN A 87 18.89 20.18 16.31
C ASN A 87 19.93 20.20 15.19
N GLN A 88 21.15 19.75 15.46
CA GLN A 88 22.23 19.62 14.48
C GLN A 88 21.91 18.57 13.41
N ASP A 89 21.47 17.38 13.81
CA ASP A 89 21.07 16.31 12.90
C ASP A 89 19.97 16.80 11.95
N LYS A 90 19.02 17.59 12.47
CA LYS A 90 17.94 18.14 11.64
C LYS A 90 18.42 19.18 10.64
N ILE A 91 19.34 20.07 11.05
CA ILE A 91 19.95 21.05 10.14
C ILE A 91 20.66 20.32 8.99
N GLU A 92 21.43 19.27 9.28
CA GLU A 92 22.14 18.50 8.26
C GLU A 92 21.19 17.72 7.35
N GLU A 93 20.10 17.16 7.88
CA GLU A 93 19.02 16.55 7.10
C GLU A 93 18.41 17.55 6.10
N LEU A 94 18.07 18.75 6.57
CA LEU A 94 17.49 19.81 5.73
C LEU A 94 18.48 20.29 4.66
N LYS A 95 19.77 20.46 4.99
CA LYS A 95 20.80 20.79 4.01
C LYS A 95 20.96 19.70 2.94
N ALA A 96 20.99 18.43 3.35
CA ALA A 96 21.06 17.30 2.43
C ALA A 96 19.84 17.26 1.49
N PHE A 97 18.66 17.55 2.02
CA PHE A 97 17.42 17.68 1.25
C PHE A 97 17.50 18.81 0.21
N ILE A 98 17.90 20.02 0.62
CA ILE A 98 18.08 21.17 -0.28
C ILE A 98 19.12 20.86 -1.38
N ASN A 99 20.24 20.23 -1.01
CA ASN A 99 21.27 19.86 -1.98
C ASN A 99 20.75 18.83 -3.00
N LYS A 100 20.02 17.80 -2.55
CA LYS A 100 19.37 16.82 -3.42
C LYS A 100 18.38 17.48 -4.37
N LYS A 101 17.55 18.41 -3.87
CA LYS A 101 16.59 19.20 -4.66
C LYS A 101 17.30 20.04 -5.73
N ASN A 102 18.36 20.75 -5.37
CA ASN A 102 19.14 21.58 -6.29
C ASN A 102 19.85 20.75 -7.36
N LYS A 103 20.39 19.58 -7.00
CA LYS A 103 21.01 18.65 -7.96
C LYS A 103 19.98 18.18 -8.99
N LEU A 104 18.80 17.74 -8.54
CA LEU A 104 17.72 17.31 -9.43
C LEU A 104 17.28 18.44 -10.37
N TYR A 105 17.09 19.65 -9.84
CA TYR A 105 16.76 20.86 -10.60
C TYR A 105 17.77 21.14 -11.72
N ASN A 106 19.06 21.09 -11.39
CA ASN A 106 20.12 21.36 -12.37
C ASN A 106 20.22 20.27 -13.44
N THR A 107 20.09 18.99 -13.06
CA THR A 107 20.04 17.89 -14.02
C THR A 107 18.87 18.05 -14.98
N GLN A 108 17.68 18.38 -14.49
CA GLN A 108 16.51 18.56 -15.33
C GLN A 108 16.61 19.78 -16.25
N LYS A 109 17.11 20.91 -15.75
CA LYS A 109 17.39 22.10 -16.56
C LYS A 109 18.37 21.78 -17.70
N THR A 110 19.35 20.92 -17.43
CA THR A 110 20.30 20.45 -18.45
C THR A 110 19.63 19.58 -19.51
N GLU A 111 18.79 18.63 -19.10
CA GLU A 111 18.04 17.78 -20.04
C GLU A 111 17.02 18.58 -20.87
N GLU A 112 16.38 19.57 -20.27
CA GLU A 112 15.49 20.49 -20.98
C GLU A 112 16.24 21.32 -22.03
N LEU A 113 17.41 21.86 -21.70
CA LEU A 113 18.26 22.55 -22.67
C LEU A 113 18.67 21.62 -23.82
N LYS A 114 19.03 20.36 -23.53
CA LYS A 114 19.31 19.36 -24.57
C LYS A 114 18.09 19.11 -25.45
N TYR A 115 16.89 19.02 -24.87
CA TYR A 115 15.65 18.81 -25.60
C TYR A 115 15.30 20.01 -26.50
N ILE A 116 15.42 21.24 -25.97
CA ILE A 116 15.25 22.47 -26.76
C ILE A 116 16.24 22.51 -27.93
N LEU A 117 17.51 22.17 -27.68
CA LEU A 117 18.53 22.13 -28.73
C LEU A 117 18.22 21.06 -29.78
N ARG A 118 17.76 19.88 -29.36
CA ARG A 118 17.33 18.80 -30.27
C ARG A 118 16.13 19.22 -31.11
N LEU A 119 15.09 19.79 -30.50
CA LEU A 119 13.93 20.31 -31.23
C LEU A 119 14.36 21.38 -32.22
N LYS A 120 15.18 22.36 -31.82
CA LYS A 120 15.72 23.38 -32.75
C LYS A 120 16.51 22.78 -33.92
N GLN A 121 17.20 21.66 -33.71
CA GLN A 121 17.92 20.97 -34.79
C GLN A 121 16.97 20.26 -35.74
N ILE A 122 15.97 19.54 -35.20
CA ILE A 122 14.98 18.80 -35.97
C ILE A 122 14.07 19.76 -36.73
N THR A 123 13.68 20.89 -36.12
CA THR A 123 12.79 21.91 -36.70
C THR A 123 13.45 22.88 -37.67
N LYS A 124 14.72 22.65 -38.07
CA LYS A 124 15.32 23.41 -39.16
C LYS A 124 14.70 22.97 -40.47
N ILE A 125 13.92 23.86 -41.07
CA ILE A 125 13.42 23.66 -42.42
C ILE A 125 14.62 23.62 -43.37
N GLY A 126 14.65 22.62 -44.25
CA GLY A 126 15.56 22.59 -45.39
C GLY A 126 15.20 23.68 -46.41
N GLU A 127 15.43 23.39 -47.69
CA GLU A 127 15.01 24.31 -48.75
C GLU A 127 13.47 24.35 -48.82
N ILE A 128 12.90 25.55 -48.64
CA ILE A 128 11.44 25.73 -48.70
C ILE A 128 11.01 25.66 -50.18
N PRO A 129 10.11 24.76 -50.57
CA PRO A 129 9.66 24.66 -51.94
C PRO A 129 9.05 26.00 -52.43
N PRO A 130 9.24 26.39 -53.72
CA PRO A 130 8.74 27.66 -54.23
C PRO A 130 7.24 27.90 -53.99
N PHE A 131 6.42 26.85 -54.06
CA PHE A 131 4.97 26.96 -53.83
C PHE A 131 4.59 27.22 -52.36
N ILE A 132 5.43 26.81 -51.40
CA ILE A 132 5.26 27.17 -49.98
C ILE A 132 5.73 28.59 -49.76
N LYS A 133 6.84 29.00 -50.40
CA LYS A 133 7.35 30.35 -50.34
C LYS A 133 6.33 31.37 -50.83
N ASP A 134 5.65 31.06 -51.93
CA ASP A 134 4.55 31.86 -52.48
C ASP A 134 3.38 32.03 -51.48
N LEU A 135 3.00 30.96 -50.77
CA LEU A 135 2.01 31.06 -49.69
C LEU A 135 2.50 31.90 -48.50
N GLN A 136 3.77 31.81 -48.11
CA GLN A 136 4.32 32.68 -47.07
C GLN A 136 4.29 34.15 -47.50
N ASP A 137 4.64 34.44 -48.75
CA ASP A 137 4.61 35.79 -49.32
C ASP A 137 3.18 36.34 -49.42
N SER A 138 2.17 35.45 -49.46
CA SER A 138 0.74 35.79 -49.29
C SER A 138 0.29 36.04 -47.83
N GLY A 139 1.23 36.05 -46.87
CA GLY A 139 0.99 36.35 -45.45
C GLY A 139 0.72 35.15 -44.55
N LYS A 140 1.00 33.91 -44.99
CA LYS A 140 0.82 32.71 -44.15
C LYS A 140 2.02 32.45 -43.26
N THR A 141 1.75 32.12 -41.99
CA THR A 141 2.80 31.68 -41.05
C THR A 141 3.17 30.22 -41.33
N LEU A 142 4.46 29.93 -41.43
CA LEU A 142 5.00 28.58 -41.55
C LEU A 142 5.62 28.17 -40.21
N ILE A 143 5.15 27.07 -39.63
CA ILE A 143 5.67 26.47 -38.41
C ILE A 143 6.19 25.08 -38.73
N SER A 144 7.36 24.73 -38.20
CA SER A 144 7.90 23.38 -38.33
C SER A 144 7.82 22.65 -37.02
N VAL A 145 7.27 21.45 -37.09
CA VAL A 145 6.99 20.63 -35.91
C VAL A 145 7.60 19.24 -36.07
N ASP A 146 7.90 18.60 -34.95
CA ASP A 146 8.32 17.21 -34.90
C ASP A 146 7.12 16.23 -35.03
N GLU A 147 7.38 14.94 -34.79
CA GLU A 147 6.36 13.88 -34.78
C GLU A 147 5.26 14.07 -33.72
N ASN A 148 5.55 14.79 -32.63
CA ASN A 148 4.62 15.08 -31.54
C ASN A 148 3.93 16.44 -31.72
N PHE A 149 4.12 17.06 -32.88
CA PHE A 149 3.65 18.40 -33.18
C PHE A 149 4.24 19.48 -32.25
N GLU A 150 5.46 19.27 -31.76
CA GLU A 150 6.19 20.21 -30.91
C GLU A 150 7.19 21.06 -31.70
N PHE A 151 7.38 22.30 -31.26
CA PHE A 151 8.33 23.24 -31.84
C PHE A 151 8.89 24.20 -30.79
N VAL A 152 9.96 24.91 -31.12
CA VAL A 152 10.58 25.91 -30.23
C VAL A 152 10.41 27.30 -30.81
N GLU A 153 9.81 28.18 -30.03
CA GLU A 153 9.69 29.61 -30.34
C GLU A 153 10.23 30.42 -29.16
N ASN A 154 11.22 31.30 -29.39
CA ASN A 154 11.83 32.12 -28.34
C ASN A 154 12.36 31.32 -27.13
N ASN A 155 12.97 30.15 -27.36
CA ASN A 155 13.43 29.19 -26.34
C ASN A 155 12.31 28.58 -25.47
N ILE A 156 11.06 28.71 -25.90
CA ILE A 156 9.90 28.12 -25.24
C ILE A 156 9.40 26.97 -26.13
N ILE A 157 9.21 25.80 -25.52
CA ILE A 157 8.61 24.66 -26.22
C ILE A 157 7.12 24.93 -26.34
N LYS A 158 6.60 24.86 -27.57
CA LYS A 158 5.19 24.98 -27.88
C LYS A 158 4.72 23.68 -28.53
N GLN A 159 3.47 23.32 -28.28
CA GLN A 159 2.84 22.17 -28.91
C GLN A 159 1.64 22.61 -29.71
N PHE A 160 1.55 22.08 -30.91
CA PHE A 160 0.40 22.22 -31.78
C PHE A 160 -0.64 21.16 -31.38
N PHE A 161 -1.67 21.58 -30.65
CA PHE A 161 -2.75 20.72 -30.22
C PHE A 161 -3.85 20.68 -31.28
N LEU A 162 -4.17 19.47 -31.74
CA LEU A 162 -5.24 19.22 -32.70
C LEU A 162 -6.51 18.79 -31.95
N GLU A 163 -7.64 19.45 -32.21
CA GLU A 163 -8.92 18.99 -31.67
C GLU A 163 -9.35 17.68 -32.36
N LYS A 164 -10.18 16.86 -31.69
CA LYS A 164 -10.73 15.66 -32.32
C LYS A 164 -11.50 16.08 -33.58
N ASN A 165 -11.14 15.49 -34.73
CA ASN A 165 -11.67 15.79 -36.07
C ASN A 165 -11.18 17.09 -36.71
N THR A 166 -10.02 17.61 -36.31
CA THR A 166 -9.34 18.68 -37.06
C THR A 166 -9.05 18.23 -38.48
N ASN A 167 -9.72 18.88 -39.44
CA ASN A 167 -9.39 18.74 -40.85
C ASN A 167 -8.15 19.58 -41.17
N TYR A 168 -7.14 18.93 -41.74
CA TYR A 168 -5.98 19.61 -42.33
C TYR A 168 -5.84 19.20 -43.79
N TYR A 169 -5.21 20.05 -44.59
CA TYR A 169 -5.05 19.82 -46.02
C TYR A 169 -3.58 19.66 -46.36
N ASN A 170 -3.22 18.58 -47.06
CA ASN A 170 -1.86 18.44 -47.60
C ASN A 170 -1.65 19.47 -48.71
N ILE A 171 -0.58 20.25 -48.62
CA ILE A 171 -0.21 21.26 -49.61
C ILE A 171 0.78 20.63 -50.58
N SER A 172 0.50 20.76 -51.88
CA SER A 172 1.40 20.37 -52.97
C SER A 172 1.50 21.48 -54.02
N ALA A 173 2.42 21.33 -54.96
CA ALA A 173 2.56 22.25 -56.09
C ALA A 173 1.28 22.39 -56.94
N SER A 174 0.38 21.41 -56.93
CA SER A 174 -0.90 21.46 -57.66
C SER A 174 -2.06 22.04 -56.83
N THR A 175 -1.98 22.01 -55.50
CA THR A 175 -3.10 22.42 -54.63
C THR A 175 -2.88 23.76 -53.93
N TYR A 176 -1.64 24.27 -53.85
CA TYR A 176 -1.32 25.44 -53.02
C TYR A 176 -2.15 26.70 -53.34
N LYS A 177 -2.47 26.92 -54.63
CA LYS A 177 -3.27 28.09 -55.07
C LYS A 177 -4.65 28.18 -54.42
N SER A 178 -5.23 27.05 -54.01
CA SER A 178 -6.52 27.02 -53.32
C SER A 178 -6.48 27.68 -51.93
N PHE A 179 -5.31 27.88 -51.33
CA PHE A 179 -5.16 28.40 -49.97
C PHE A 179 -4.82 29.90 -49.88
N TYR A 180 -4.63 30.60 -51.02
CA TYR A 180 -4.22 32.03 -51.01
C TYR A 180 -5.20 32.91 -50.23
N ASN A 181 -6.49 32.75 -50.54
CA ASN A 181 -7.57 33.56 -49.97
C ASN A 181 -8.14 32.99 -48.67
N MET A 182 -7.61 31.86 -48.17
CA MET A 182 -8.05 31.25 -46.91
C MET A 182 -7.23 31.78 -45.74
N GLN A 183 -7.83 31.94 -44.55
CA GLN A 183 -7.09 32.23 -43.32
C GLN A 183 -6.66 30.92 -42.63
N GLY A 184 -5.40 30.85 -42.24
CA GLY A 184 -4.82 29.64 -41.67
C GLY A 184 -3.31 29.71 -41.56
N ILE A 185 -2.71 28.60 -41.14
CA ILE A 185 -1.26 28.46 -41.03
C ILE A 185 -0.77 27.23 -41.77
N ILE A 186 0.51 27.27 -42.13
CA ILE A 186 1.21 26.16 -42.73
C ILE A 186 2.03 25.47 -41.64
N VAL A 187 1.86 24.18 -41.51
CA VAL A 187 2.64 23.35 -40.59
C VAL A 187 3.43 22.35 -41.42
N TYR A 188 4.75 22.42 -41.35
CA TYR A 188 5.64 21.40 -41.89
C TYR A 188 5.90 20.35 -40.81
N ASN A 189 5.36 19.14 -40.99
CA ASN A 189 5.65 18.01 -40.12
C ASN A 189 6.86 17.24 -40.68
N ILE A 190 7.94 17.28 -39.92
CA ILE A 190 9.25 16.81 -40.36
C ILE A 190 9.32 15.29 -40.42
N SER A 191 8.63 14.61 -39.50
CA SER A 191 8.57 13.14 -39.47
C SER A 191 7.84 12.58 -40.69
N GLN A 192 6.90 13.35 -41.24
CA GLN A 192 6.09 12.95 -42.38
C GLN A 192 6.58 13.53 -43.70
N ASP A 193 7.54 14.46 -43.66
CA ASP A 193 7.99 15.29 -44.77
C ASP A 193 6.83 15.90 -45.56
N LYS A 194 5.89 16.54 -44.84
CA LYS A 194 4.66 17.08 -45.42
C LYS A 194 4.36 18.49 -44.95
N TYR A 195 3.93 19.33 -45.88
CA TYR A 195 3.33 20.62 -45.61
C TYR A 195 1.81 20.46 -45.48
N MET A 196 1.26 20.92 -44.38
CA MET A 196 -0.16 20.85 -44.05
C MET A 196 -0.71 22.25 -43.84
N PHE A 197 -1.92 22.51 -44.31
CA PHE A 197 -2.65 23.75 -44.06
C PHE A 197 -3.73 23.52 -43.00
N PHE A 198 -3.71 24.33 -41.94
CA PHE A 198 -4.71 24.34 -40.88
C PHE A 198 -5.53 25.63 -40.96
N LEU A 199 -6.86 25.49 -41.01
CA LEU A 199 -7.79 26.63 -41.07
C LEU A 199 -7.86 27.35 -39.71
N ASP A 200 -7.92 28.68 -39.74
CA ASP A 200 -8.09 29.50 -38.53
C ASP A 200 -9.58 29.60 -38.12
N ASN A 201 -10.16 28.45 -37.80
CA ASN A 201 -11.57 28.31 -37.39
C ASN A 201 -11.71 27.53 -36.07
N GLY A 202 -10.68 27.56 -35.22
CA GLY A 202 -10.60 26.78 -33.99
C GLY A 202 -10.07 25.36 -34.18
N SER A 203 -9.66 24.98 -35.39
CA SER A 203 -9.15 23.64 -35.68
C SER A 203 -7.82 23.29 -34.99
N TYR A 204 -7.12 24.26 -34.42
CA TYR A 204 -5.88 24.03 -33.69
C TYR A 204 -5.72 25.01 -32.53
N LYS A 205 -4.89 24.62 -31.54
CA LYS A 205 -4.41 25.51 -30.47
C LYS A 205 -2.91 25.36 -30.34
N ILE A 206 -2.21 26.48 -30.26
CA ILE A 206 -0.79 26.50 -29.89
C ILE A 206 -0.72 26.70 -28.38
N ILE A 207 -0.32 25.65 -27.67
CA ILE A 207 -0.14 25.71 -26.22
C ILE A 207 1.34 25.86 -25.89
N THR A 208 1.65 26.74 -24.94
CA THR A 208 2.99 26.81 -24.37
C THR A 208 3.16 25.64 -23.41
N LYS A 209 4.17 24.80 -23.66
CA LYS A 209 4.57 23.76 -22.71
C LYS A 209 5.48 24.45 -21.70
N THR A 210 5.01 24.64 -20.47
CA THR A 210 5.81 25.37 -19.47
C THR A 210 7.12 24.61 -19.26
N PRO A 211 8.26 25.31 -19.15
CA PRO A 211 9.56 24.68 -19.01
C PRO A 211 9.60 23.72 -17.82
N PHE A 212 10.14 22.51 -18.00
CA PHE A 212 10.37 21.50 -16.95
C PHE A 212 11.11 22.09 -15.74
N SER A 213 12.05 23.03 -15.97
CA SER A 213 12.80 23.73 -14.93
C SER A 213 12.03 24.81 -14.16
N ASN A 214 10.87 25.27 -14.63
CA ASN A 214 10.03 26.19 -13.85
C ASN A 214 9.10 25.46 -12.88
N PHE A 215 8.93 24.14 -13.00
CA PHE A 215 8.09 23.34 -12.10
C PHE A 215 8.66 23.16 -10.70
N TYR A 216 9.98 22.99 -10.56
CA TYR A 216 10.58 22.64 -9.27
C TYR A 216 10.88 23.84 -8.37
N LYS A 217 10.67 25.06 -8.86
CA LYS A 217 10.90 26.25 -8.04
C LYS A 217 9.94 26.32 -6.85
N ASN A 218 8.83 25.56 -6.84
CA ASN A 218 7.89 25.45 -5.72
C ASN A 218 7.17 24.08 -5.57
N SER A 219 7.79 22.95 -5.93
CA SER A 219 7.22 21.64 -5.58
C SER A 219 7.59 21.26 -4.13
N ILE A 220 6.78 21.78 -3.21
CA ILE A 220 6.66 21.34 -1.82
C ILE A 220 5.90 20.00 -1.82
N ASN A 221 6.24 19.11 -0.89
CA ASN A 221 5.51 17.87 -0.60
C ASN A 221 3.99 18.14 -0.49
N ILE A 222 3.23 17.70 -1.49
CA ILE A 222 1.77 17.62 -1.39
C ILE A 222 1.45 16.32 -0.64
N ILE A 223 1.61 16.39 0.68
CA ILE A 223 0.86 15.58 1.62
C ILE A 223 0.35 16.56 2.68
N ASP A 224 -0.61 17.40 2.30
CA ASP A 224 -1.70 17.72 3.22
C ASP A 224 -2.97 18.02 2.44
N THR A 225 -4.01 17.36 2.91
CA THR A 225 -5.38 17.29 2.43
C THR A 225 -6.04 18.67 2.36
N LYS A 226 -6.55 19.05 1.19
CA LYS A 226 -7.78 19.83 1.02
C LYS A 226 -8.27 19.78 -0.43
N ASN A 227 -8.43 18.54 -0.91
CA ASN A 227 -9.53 18.03 -1.73
C ASN A 227 -9.07 16.80 -2.51
N ASN A 228 -9.83 15.72 -2.36
CA ASN A 228 -9.55 14.38 -2.87
C ASN A 228 -9.59 14.34 -4.40
N PHE A 229 -8.51 14.73 -5.06
CA PHE A 229 -8.32 14.53 -6.48
C PHE A 229 -7.63 13.21 -6.74
N SER A 230 -8.25 12.40 -7.58
CA SER A 230 -7.65 11.17 -8.05
C SER A 230 -8.19 10.85 -9.44
N ILE A 231 -7.45 10.02 -10.20
CA ILE A 231 -7.87 9.52 -11.52
C ILE A 231 -8.29 8.07 -11.38
N ASP A 232 -9.34 7.67 -12.09
CA ASP A 232 -9.60 6.26 -12.33
C ASP A 232 -8.76 5.69 -13.49
N GLU A 233 -8.80 4.37 -13.66
CA GLU A 233 -8.07 3.66 -14.73
C GLU A 233 -8.51 4.06 -16.15
N LYS A 234 -9.65 4.73 -16.31
CA LYS A 234 -10.16 5.24 -17.60
C LYS A 234 -9.71 6.67 -17.88
N GLY A 235 -8.92 7.28 -16.99
CA GLY A 235 -8.46 8.64 -17.13
C GLY A 235 -9.46 9.69 -16.64
N MET A 236 -10.55 9.30 -15.97
CA MET A 236 -11.52 10.24 -15.42
C MET A 236 -11.01 10.80 -14.10
N SER A 237 -11.03 12.12 -13.97
CA SER A 237 -10.75 12.79 -12.70
C SER A 237 -12.01 12.84 -11.85
N TYR A 238 -11.86 12.75 -10.53
CA TYR A 238 -12.97 12.91 -9.61
C TYR A 238 -12.59 13.66 -8.35
N ILE A 239 -13.62 14.21 -7.68
CA ILE A 239 -13.55 14.75 -6.33
C ILE A 239 -14.64 14.17 -5.44
N ILE A 240 -14.33 13.94 -4.17
CA ILE A 240 -15.32 13.56 -3.15
C ILE A 240 -15.68 14.79 -2.33
N LYS A 241 -16.94 15.20 -2.37
CA LYS A 241 -17.43 16.41 -1.72
C LYS A 241 -18.59 16.10 -0.78
N LYS A 242 -18.54 16.66 0.43
CA LYS A 242 -19.68 16.65 1.36
C LYS A 242 -20.69 17.72 0.97
N GLU A 243 -21.95 17.34 0.84
CA GLU A 243 -23.07 18.27 0.67
C GLU A 243 -24.29 17.79 1.48
N GLY A 244 -24.72 18.61 2.44
CA GLY A 244 -25.73 18.21 3.40
C GLY A 244 -25.33 16.94 4.15
N ASN A 245 -26.23 15.95 4.14
CA ASN A 245 -26.06 14.66 4.83
C ASN A 245 -25.42 13.57 3.96
N ASN A 246 -24.84 13.92 2.81
CA ASN A 246 -24.23 12.95 1.91
C ASN A 246 -22.86 13.42 1.45
N TYR A 247 -21.98 12.48 1.18
CA TYR A 247 -20.83 12.68 0.30
C TYR A 247 -21.28 12.39 -1.13
N TYR A 248 -20.69 13.10 -2.09
CA TYR A 248 -20.92 12.94 -3.52
C TYR A 248 -19.58 12.76 -4.23
N LEU A 249 -19.56 11.84 -5.19
CA LEU A 249 -18.49 11.67 -6.14
C LEU A 249 -18.82 12.54 -7.35
N ILE A 250 -17.95 13.49 -7.65
CA ILE A 250 -18.09 14.38 -8.80
C ILE A 250 -17.01 13.97 -9.80
N GLN A 251 -17.42 13.35 -10.91
CA GLN A 251 -16.55 12.85 -11.97
C GLN A 251 -16.60 13.79 -13.17
N PHE A 252 -15.49 14.02 -13.84
CA PHE A 252 -15.43 14.88 -15.02
C PHE A 252 -14.42 14.35 -16.04
N GLU A 253 -14.72 14.57 -17.32
CA GLU A 253 -13.84 14.17 -18.40
C GLU A 253 -12.52 14.94 -18.36
N ARG A 254 -11.47 14.26 -18.82
CA ARG A 254 -10.06 14.58 -18.63
C ARG A 254 -9.67 15.91 -19.29
N TYR A 255 -9.90 17.02 -18.58
CA TYR A 255 -9.24 18.30 -18.85
C TYR A 255 -7.93 18.45 -18.05
N PHE A 256 -7.64 17.50 -17.15
CA PHE A 256 -6.51 17.52 -16.23
C PHE A 256 -5.66 16.26 -16.38
N ASP A 257 -4.38 16.45 -16.66
CA ASP A 257 -3.35 15.43 -16.46
C ASP A 257 -2.70 15.68 -15.10
N PRO A 258 -3.00 14.89 -14.05
CA PRO A 258 -2.34 15.03 -12.77
C PRO A 258 -0.94 14.40 -12.71
N ASN A 259 -0.47 13.75 -13.80
CA ASN A 259 0.97 13.52 -13.97
C ASN A 259 1.69 14.81 -14.44
N ASN A 260 0.93 15.82 -14.83
CA ASN A 260 1.45 17.17 -14.96
C ASN A 260 1.56 17.75 -13.54
N SER A 261 2.78 17.91 -13.05
CA SER A 261 3.18 18.27 -11.68
C SER A 261 2.68 19.65 -11.15
N TYR A 262 1.63 20.20 -11.74
CA TYR A 262 1.10 21.54 -11.48
C TYR A 262 -0.05 21.62 -10.47
N GLY A 263 -0.46 20.52 -9.85
CA GLY A 263 -1.40 20.50 -8.71
C GLY A 263 -2.51 21.55 -8.74
N TYR A 264 -3.61 21.27 -9.43
CA TYR A 264 -4.79 22.13 -9.37
C TYR A 264 -5.62 21.77 -8.13
N TYR A 265 -5.97 22.77 -7.33
CA TYR A 265 -6.78 22.58 -6.13
C TYR A 265 -8.21 23.04 -6.42
N PRO A 266 -9.24 22.23 -6.17
CA PRO A 266 -10.61 22.72 -6.21
C PRO A 266 -10.74 23.80 -5.14
N TYR A 267 -11.27 24.95 -5.52
CA TYR A 267 -11.44 26.08 -4.64
C TYR A 267 -12.87 26.13 -4.09
N SER A 268 -13.86 25.95 -4.95
CA SER A 268 -15.28 25.94 -4.57
C SER A 268 -16.15 25.28 -5.64
N LEU A 269 -17.33 24.81 -5.23
CA LEU A 269 -18.44 24.53 -6.15
C LEU A 269 -19.46 25.63 -5.91
N GLU A 270 -19.76 26.43 -6.92
CA GLU A 270 -20.80 27.46 -6.81
C GLU A 270 -21.92 27.21 -7.80
N LYS A 271 -23.12 27.59 -7.39
CA LYS A 271 -24.31 27.55 -8.21
C LYS A 271 -24.49 28.93 -8.85
N LEU A 272 -23.91 29.12 -10.03
CA LEU A 272 -24.10 30.33 -10.83
C LEU A 272 -25.22 30.06 -11.86
N GLY A 273 -26.46 30.41 -11.50
CA GLY A 273 -27.65 30.16 -12.32
C GLY A 273 -28.14 28.70 -12.30
N HIS A 274 -28.75 28.24 -13.40
CA HIS A 274 -29.24 26.86 -13.55
C HIS A 274 -28.11 25.82 -13.79
N LYS A 275 -26.85 26.24 -13.88
CA LYS A 275 -25.70 25.35 -14.10
C LYS A 275 -24.87 25.23 -12.82
N ASN A 276 -24.51 23.99 -12.47
CA ASN A 276 -23.55 23.75 -11.39
C ASN A 276 -22.14 23.92 -11.98
N ILE A 277 -21.29 24.73 -11.33
CA ILE A 277 -19.92 25.02 -11.79
C ILE A 277 -18.92 24.63 -10.69
N ILE A 278 -17.85 23.93 -11.06
CA ILE A 278 -16.71 23.67 -10.17
C ILE A 278 -15.58 24.63 -10.51
N PHE A 279 -15.04 25.35 -9.53
CA PHE A 279 -13.89 26.21 -9.68
C PHE A 279 -12.62 25.53 -9.16
N PHE A 280 -11.55 25.64 -9.94
CA PHE A 280 -10.20 25.19 -9.59
C PHE A 280 -9.28 26.39 -9.57
N LYS A 281 -8.31 26.36 -8.66
CA LYS A 281 -7.23 27.33 -8.61
C LYS A 281 -5.93 26.59 -8.89
N ASP A 282 -5.16 27.08 -9.85
CA ASP A 282 -3.81 26.55 -10.06
C ASP A 282 -2.83 27.08 -9.00
N PHE A 283 -1.58 26.63 -9.07
CA PHE A 283 -0.51 27.03 -8.16
C PHE A 283 -0.13 28.52 -8.27
N GLU A 284 -0.46 29.18 -9.39
CA GLU A 284 -0.25 30.63 -9.60
C GLU A 284 -1.44 31.47 -9.14
N GLY A 285 -2.54 30.80 -8.80
CA GLY A 285 -3.76 31.40 -8.33
C GLY A 285 -4.78 31.75 -9.40
N LYS A 286 -4.57 31.31 -10.64
CA LYS A 286 -5.52 31.46 -11.74
C LYS A 286 -6.69 30.50 -11.56
N ILE A 287 -7.89 31.01 -11.83
CA ILE A 287 -9.14 30.28 -11.64
C ILE A 287 -9.56 29.63 -12.97
N PHE A 288 -9.84 28.34 -12.92
CA PHE A 288 -10.44 27.54 -13.99
C PHE A 288 -11.81 27.06 -13.53
N TYR A 289 -12.68 26.69 -14.47
CA TYR A 289 -13.97 26.14 -14.12
C TYR A 289 -14.39 24.97 -15.01
N ILE A 290 -15.17 24.05 -14.43
CA ILE A 290 -15.76 22.91 -15.12
C ILE A 290 -17.29 23.00 -15.02
N THR A 291 -17.95 22.96 -16.17
CA THR A 291 -19.42 22.95 -16.28
C THR A 291 -19.99 21.56 -16.56
N GLU A 292 -19.16 20.63 -17.06
CA GLU A 292 -19.58 19.29 -17.45
C GLU A 292 -18.99 18.26 -16.49
N PHE A 293 -19.83 17.76 -15.59
CA PHE A 293 -19.45 16.73 -14.64
C PHE A 293 -20.64 15.84 -14.28
N LYS A 294 -20.36 14.59 -13.96
CA LYS A 294 -21.31 13.63 -13.41
C LYS A 294 -21.22 13.66 -11.89
N LYS A 295 -22.29 14.07 -11.22
CA LYS A 295 -22.41 14.01 -9.77
C LYS A 295 -23.21 12.78 -9.36
N THR A 296 -22.58 11.88 -8.62
CA THR A 296 -23.20 10.66 -8.10
C THR A 296 -23.15 10.68 -6.59
N LYS A 297 -24.23 10.29 -5.90
CA LYS A 297 -24.20 10.12 -4.44
C LYS A 297 -23.08 9.14 -4.09
N PHE A 298 -22.19 9.49 -3.16
CA PHE A 298 -21.09 8.64 -2.73
C PHE A 298 -21.55 7.74 -1.58
N ILE A 299 -21.67 8.32 -0.38
CA ILE A 299 -22.12 7.65 0.85
C ILE A 299 -22.83 8.64 1.78
N GLY A 300 -23.88 8.19 2.47
CA GLY A 300 -24.57 8.97 3.51
C GLY A 300 -23.71 9.20 4.76
N ILE A 301 -23.75 10.41 5.33
CA ILE A 301 -22.95 10.76 6.53
C ILE A 301 -23.32 9.93 7.76
N ASN A 302 -24.60 9.57 7.88
CA ASN A 302 -25.11 8.79 9.02
C ASN A 302 -24.47 7.40 9.09
N LEU A 303 -24.16 6.82 7.91
CA LEU A 303 -23.51 5.51 7.82
C LEU A 303 -22.12 5.55 8.45
N ILE A 304 -21.34 6.60 8.13
CA ILE A 304 -19.95 6.74 8.56
C ILE A 304 -19.78 7.60 9.83
N SER A 305 -20.88 8.04 10.43
CA SER A 305 -20.87 8.95 11.59
C SER A 305 -20.07 8.39 12.77
N SER A 306 -20.21 7.09 13.04
CA SER A 306 -19.51 6.34 14.08
C SER A 306 -18.06 5.98 13.75
N VAL A 307 -17.67 6.07 12.48
CA VAL A 307 -16.28 5.81 12.07
C VAL A 307 -15.41 6.96 12.56
N LYS A 308 -14.36 6.63 13.33
CA LYS A 308 -13.41 7.60 13.89
C LYS A 308 -12.54 8.21 12.81
N ASP A 309 -12.00 7.39 11.92
CA ASP A 309 -11.16 7.79 10.79
C ASP A 309 -11.97 7.83 9.48
N LYS A 310 -12.81 8.86 9.35
CA LYS A 310 -13.72 9.02 8.21
C LYS A 310 -12.98 9.20 6.88
N GLU A 311 -11.83 9.87 6.91
CA GLU A 311 -11.05 10.16 5.71
C GLU A 311 -10.45 8.88 5.13
N ASN A 312 -9.81 8.07 5.98
CA ASN A 312 -9.28 6.78 5.54
C ASN A 312 -10.42 5.86 5.06
N PHE A 313 -11.54 5.82 5.79
CA PHE A 313 -12.71 5.04 5.37
C PHE A 313 -13.23 5.45 3.98
N ILE A 314 -13.37 6.76 3.73
CA ILE A 314 -13.76 7.29 2.42
C ILE A 314 -12.77 6.88 1.32
N LYS A 315 -11.46 6.93 1.61
CA LYS A 315 -10.39 6.53 0.69
C LYS A 315 -10.48 5.03 0.35
N ILE A 316 -10.67 4.17 1.35
CA ILE A 316 -10.78 2.72 1.15
C ILE A 316 -12.02 2.38 0.32
N ILE A 317 -13.19 2.94 0.67
CA ILE A 317 -14.43 2.75 -0.11
C ILE A 317 -14.24 3.20 -1.55
N HIS A 318 -13.54 4.31 -1.74
CA HIS A 318 -13.28 4.80 -3.08
C HIS A 318 -12.44 3.79 -3.89
N ASN A 319 -11.39 3.25 -3.28
CA ASN A 319 -10.49 2.30 -3.95
C ASN A 319 -11.13 0.93 -4.18
N ASP A 320 -12.17 0.59 -3.42
CA ASP A 320 -12.99 -0.59 -3.64
C ASP A 320 -13.77 -0.43 -4.96
N LYS A 321 -13.23 -1.06 -6.02
CA LYS A 321 -13.62 -0.89 -7.43
C LYS A 321 -15.09 -1.23 -7.74
N ALA A 322 -15.81 -1.85 -6.80
CA ALA A 322 -17.25 -2.10 -6.87
C ALA A 322 -18.09 -0.96 -6.26
N PHE A 323 -17.53 0.24 -6.11
CA PHE A 323 -18.28 1.39 -5.62
C PHE A 323 -19.46 1.79 -6.55
N PHE A 324 -19.45 1.42 -7.83
CA PHE A 324 -20.52 1.79 -8.77
C PHE A 324 -21.83 0.99 -8.61
N TYR A 325 -21.91 0.06 -7.65
CA TYR A 325 -23.11 -0.72 -7.41
C TYR A 325 -24.24 0.10 -6.78
N GLU A 326 -25.46 -0.08 -7.27
CA GLU A 326 -26.64 0.69 -6.83
C GLU A 326 -26.98 0.43 -5.35
N ASP A 327 -26.89 -0.82 -4.90
CA ASP A 327 -27.27 -1.25 -3.53
C ASP A 327 -26.19 -1.03 -2.45
N ARG A 328 -25.06 -0.40 -2.78
CA ARG A 328 -23.88 -0.36 -1.89
C ARG A 328 -24.16 0.23 -0.50
N GLU A 329 -25.00 1.26 -0.38
CA GLU A 329 -25.29 1.89 0.91
C GLU A 329 -26.04 0.93 1.84
N LYS A 330 -26.96 0.15 1.27
CA LYS A 330 -27.67 -0.91 1.99
C LYS A 330 -26.67 -1.97 2.48
N ILE A 331 -25.77 -2.41 1.61
CA ILE A 331 -24.77 -3.43 1.97
C ILE A 331 -23.82 -2.91 3.06
N PHE A 332 -23.33 -1.67 2.97
CA PHE A 332 -22.52 -1.08 4.04
C PHE A 332 -23.29 -0.97 5.36
N TYR A 333 -24.58 -0.66 5.31
CA TYR A 333 -25.41 -0.62 6.51
C TYR A 333 -25.53 -2.01 7.13
N GLU A 334 -25.70 -3.07 6.33
CA GLU A 334 -25.69 -4.46 6.80
C GLU A 334 -24.34 -4.84 7.43
N ILE A 335 -23.22 -4.50 6.77
CA ILE A 335 -21.87 -4.72 7.31
C ILE A 335 -21.70 -3.99 8.64
N LYS A 336 -22.16 -2.74 8.74
CA LYS A 336 -22.10 -1.96 9.98
C LYS A 336 -22.88 -2.63 11.10
N GLN A 337 -24.15 -3.00 10.86
CA GLN A 337 -25.00 -3.66 11.86
C GLN A 337 -24.40 -4.99 12.32
N LEU A 338 -23.86 -5.78 11.40
CA LEU A 338 -23.18 -7.02 11.72
C LEU A 338 -21.95 -6.75 12.61
N SER A 339 -21.13 -5.78 12.25
CA SER A 339 -19.89 -5.45 12.97
C SER A 339 -20.17 -4.97 14.39
N GLU A 340 -21.14 -4.08 14.54
CA GLU A 340 -21.59 -3.58 15.85
C GLU A 340 -22.21 -4.71 16.68
N SER A 341 -22.99 -5.61 16.07
CA SER A 341 -23.58 -6.77 16.73
C SER A 341 -22.51 -7.76 17.23
N LEU A 342 -21.54 -8.10 16.38
CA LEU A 342 -20.43 -9.00 16.72
C LEU A 342 -19.60 -8.47 17.89
N THR A 343 -19.43 -7.15 17.96
CA THR A 343 -18.50 -6.50 18.90
C THR A 343 -19.17 -5.88 20.12
N LYS A 344 -20.50 -5.87 20.22
CA LYS A 344 -21.29 -5.19 21.26
C LYS A 344 -20.83 -5.43 22.69
N ASN A 345 -20.42 -6.67 23.01
CA ASN A 345 -20.07 -7.10 24.36
C ASN A 345 -18.54 -7.25 24.57
N MET A 346 -17.73 -6.88 23.58
CA MET A 346 -16.27 -6.99 23.66
C MET A 346 -15.70 -5.78 24.40
N LYS A 347 -14.81 -6.01 25.35
CA LYS A 347 -14.25 -4.96 26.22
C LYS A 347 -13.00 -4.33 25.63
N THR A 348 -12.26 -5.10 24.83
CA THR A 348 -10.96 -4.70 24.27
C THR A 348 -10.97 -4.70 22.75
N ASP A 349 -10.08 -3.93 22.14
CA ASP A 349 -9.90 -3.91 20.68
C ASP A 349 -9.43 -5.28 20.16
N ASP A 350 -8.61 -5.99 20.92
CA ASP A 350 -8.15 -7.34 20.57
C ASP A 350 -9.29 -8.35 20.46
N GLU A 351 -10.23 -8.35 21.42
CA GLU A 351 -11.43 -9.22 21.37
C GLU A 351 -12.30 -8.90 20.15
N LYS A 352 -12.45 -7.62 19.80
CA LYS A 352 -13.20 -7.19 18.63
C LYS A 352 -12.54 -7.65 17.33
N ILE A 353 -11.23 -7.43 17.21
CA ILE A 353 -10.44 -7.85 16.04
C ILE A 353 -10.55 -9.36 15.88
N GLN A 354 -10.35 -10.12 16.95
CA GLN A 354 -10.48 -11.57 16.92
C GLN A 354 -11.88 -11.99 16.47
N LYS A 355 -12.94 -11.41 17.03
CA LYS A 355 -14.32 -11.79 16.70
C LYS A 355 -14.68 -11.54 15.24
N ILE A 356 -14.23 -10.40 14.68
CA ILE A 356 -14.40 -10.06 13.26
C ILE A 356 -13.60 -11.02 12.39
N TYR A 357 -12.33 -11.27 12.75
CA TYR A 357 -11.45 -12.19 12.01
C TYR A 357 -12.04 -13.61 11.95
N SER A 358 -12.53 -14.14 13.09
CA SER A 358 -13.21 -15.44 13.12
C SER A 358 -14.42 -15.46 12.20
N TRP A 359 -15.24 -14.41 12.25
CA TRP A 359 -16.45 -14.34 11.44
C TRP A 359 -16.12 -14.38 9.95
N ILE A 360 -15.08 -13.65 9.51
CA ILE A 360 -14.65 -13.66 8.10
C ILE A 360 -14.22 -15.07 7.68
N ILE A 361 -13.35 -15.71 8.47
CA ILE A 361 -12.88 -17.08 8.18
C ILE A 361 -14.04 -18.09 8.15
N ASP A 362 -15.06 -17.88 8.98
CA ASP A 362 -16.18 -18.80 9.11
C ASP A 362 -17.28 -18.59 8.07
N ASN A 363 -17.33 -17.41 7.43
CA ASN A 363 -18.48 -16.99 6.60
C ASN A 363 -18.10 -16.57 5.18
N ILE A 364 -16.82 -16.42 4.87
CA ILE A 364 -16.33 -16.07 3.54
C ILE A 364 -15.49 -17.24 3.02
N SER A 365 -15.62 -17.54 1.73
CA SER A 365 -14.89 -18.61 1.06
C SER A 365 -13.95 -18.08 -0.01
N TYR A 366 -12.69 -18.53 0.03
CA TYR A 366 -11.69 -18.05 -0.91
C TYR A 366 -11.95 -18.59 -2.32
N LEU A 367 -12.02 -17.68 -3.29
CA LEU A 367 -12.19 -18.04 -4.70
C LEU A 367 -10.83 -18.44 -5.28
N LYS A 368 -10.65 -19.74 -5.59
CA LYS A 368 -9.40 -20.26 -6.19
C LYS A 368 -9.33 -20.06 -7.70
N ASP A 369 -10.45 -20.29 -8.38
CA ASP A 369 -10.57 -20.13 -9.83
C ASP A 369 -11.23 -18.79 -10.11
N TYR A 370 -10.43 -17.79 -10.48
CA TYR A 370 -10.91 -16.44 -10.71
C TYR A 370 -10.34 -15.83 -11.98
N ASP A 371 -11.17 -15.00 -12.62
CA ASP A 371 -10.74 -14.15 -13.71
C ASP A 371 -10.25 -12.82 -13.13
N LEU A 372 -8.95 -12.54 -13.25
CA LEU A 372 -8.34 -11.27 -12.84
C LEU A 372 -8.96 -10.05 -13.53
N LYS A 373 -9.68 -10.23 -14.65
CA LYS A 373 -10.44 -9.15 -15.30
C LYS A 373 -11.74 -8.82 -14.58
N ASN A 374 -12.28 -9.75 -13.80
CA ASN A 374 -13.45 -9.50 -12.97
C ASN A 374 -13.04 -8.71 -11.73
N LYS A 375 -13.20 -7.38 -11.80
CA LYS A 375 -12.81 -6.48 -10.70
C LYS A 375 -13.63 -6.66 -9.43
N ASP A 376 -14.79 -7.31 -9.51
CA ASP A 376 -15.69 -7.46 -8.37
C ASP A 376 -15.12 -8.39 -7.30
N ILE A 377 -14.26 -9.33 -7.67
CA ILE A 377 -13.68 -10.31 -6.73
C ILE A 377 -12.75 -9.65 -5.68
N PHE A 378 -12.24 -8.46 -5.99
CA PHE A 378 -11.35 -7.66 -5.13
C PHE A 378 -12.12 -6.74 -4.17
N SER A 379 -13.44 -6.63 -4.33
CA SER A 379 -14.28 -5.75 -3.53
C SER A 379 -14.65 -6.36 -2.18
N GLY A 380 -14.54 -5.58 -1.10
CA GLY A 380 -15.02 -6.00 0.21
C GLY A 380 -16.55 -6.09 0.29
N ILE A 381 -17.26 -5.17 -0.37
CA ILE A 381 -18.73 -5.16 -0.44
C ILE A 381 -19.25 -6.39 -1.18
N ILE A 382 -18.67 -6.69 -2.34
CA ILE A 382 -19.07 -7.87 -3.12
C ILE A 382 -18.67 -9.14 -2.41
N THR A 383 -17.50 -9.17 -1.75
CA THR A 383 -17.08 -10.29 -0.90
C THR A 383 -18.11 -10.59 0.19
N TYR A 384 -18.60 -9.55 0.87
CA TYR A 384 -19.66 -9.72 1.86
C TYR A 384 -20.98 -10.21 1.25
N LYS A 385 -21.38 -9.68 0.10
CA LYS A 385 -22.64 -10.02 -0.58
C LYS A 385 -22.65 -11.46 -1.07
N ASN A 386 -21.57 -11.86 -1.74
CA ASN A 386 -21.46 -13.17 -2.39
C ASN A 386 -20.92 -14.26 -1.45
N LYS A 387 -20.41 -13.87 -0.27
CA LYS A 387 -19.70 -14.75 0.66
C LYS A 387 -18.46 -15.40 0.04
N THR A 388 -17.91 -14.80 -1.01
CA THR A 388 -16.73 -15.27 -1.73
C THR A 388 -15.87 -14.10 -2.19
N GLY A 389 -14.55 -14.24 -2.15
CA GLY A 389 -13.61 -13.20 -2.56
C GLY A 389 -12.17 -13.71 -2.67
N VAL A 390 -11.26 -12.83 -3.08
CA VAL A 390 -9.80 -13.08 -3.06
C VAL A 390 -9.13 -12.22 -1.97
N CYS A 391 -7.80 -12.22 -1.91
CA CYS A 391 -7.04 -11.58 -0.82
C CYS A 391 -7.43 -10.11 -0.55
N GLU A 392 -7.51 -9.29 -1.59
CA GLU A 392 -7.93 -7.88 -1.47
C GLU A 392 -9.38 -7.74 -0.97
N GLY A 393 -10.30 -8.60 -1.43
CA GLY A 393 -11.70 -8.58 -0.99
C GLY A 393 -11.87 -8.92 0.48
N TYR A 394 -11.10 -9.88 1.00
CA TYR A 394 -11.05 -10.22 2.42
C TYR A 394 -10.54 -9.06 3.27
N VAL A 395 -9.43 -8.46 2.85
CA VAL A 395 -8.78 -7.33 3.52
C VAL A 395 -9.75 -6.15 3.58
N ASN A 396 -10.35 -5.76 2.45
CA ASN A 396 -11.30 -4.65 2.37
C ASN A 396 -12.53 -4.89 3.26
N LEU A 397 -13.12 -6.09 3.23
CA LEU A 397 -14.23 -6.43 4.11
C LEU A 397 -13.86 -6.32 5.59
N MET A 398 -12.70 -6.87 5.97
CA MET A 398 -12.22 -6.79 7.35
C MET A 398 -12.01 -5.36 7.80
N ILE A 399 -11.44 -4.50 6.95
CA ILE A 399 -11.24 -3.07 7.24
C ILE A 399 -12.58 -2.39 7.52
N TYR A 400 -13.61 -2.61 6.70
CA TYR A 400 -14.93 -2.04 6.94
C TYR A 400 -15.49 -2.44 8.30
N MET A 401 -15.43 -3.74 8.62
CA MET A 401 -15.96 -4.25 9.88
C MET A 401 -15.20 -3.69 11.10
N LEU A 402 -13.88 -3.58 11.00
CA LEU A 402 -13.03 -3.00 12.03
C LEU A 402 -13.32 -1.51 12.25
N LEU A 403 -13.42 -0.73 11.17
CA LEU A 403 -13.70 0.70 11.23
C LEU A 403 -15.09 0.99 11.81
N PHE A 404 -16.11 0.19 11.45
CA PHE A 404 -17.44 0.29 12.08
C PHE A 404 -17.43 -0.10 13.56
N SER A 405 -16.51 -0.98 13.98
CA SER A 405 -16.35 -1.38 15.38
C SER A 405 -15.47 -0.41 16.21
N GLY A 406 -15.07 0.71 15.60
CA GLY A 406 -14.31 1.78 16.24
C GLY A 406 -12.82 1.51 16.41
N ILE A 407 -12.29 0.49 15.71
CA ILE A 407 -10.86 0.18 15.61
C ILE A 407 -10.17 1.19 14.70
N LYS A 408 -8.93 1.53 15.01
CA LYS A 408 -8.11 2.55 14.32
C LYS A 408 -6.72 2.00 14.01
N ASP A 409 -5.87 2.83 13.41
CA ASP A 409 -4.48 2.51 13.07
C ASP A 409 -4.37 1.27 12.17
N ILE A 410 -5.30 1.15 11.23
CA ILE A 410 -5.43 0.07 10.24
C ILE A 410 -4.77 0.50 8.94
N GLU A 411 -3.94 -0.37 8.39
CA GLU A 411 -3.28 -0.21 7.10
C GLU A 411 -3.47 -1.48 6.27
N ASP A 412 -3.94 -1.31 5.04
CA ASP A 412 -3.88 -2.29 3.97
C ASP A 412 -2.45 -2.36 3.42
N ILE A 413 -1.94 -3.57 3.25
CA ILE A 413 -0.58 -3.80 2.76
C ILE A 413 -0.66 -4.77 1.60
N ASP A 414 -0.07 -4.39 0.47
CA ASP A 414 0.07 -5.25 -0.68
C ASP A 414 1.53 -5.60 -0.95
N GLY A 415 1.75 -6.83 -1.41
CA GLY A 415 3.08 -7.31 -1.71
C GLY A 415 3.10 -8.74 -2.23
N TRP A 416 4.16 -9.46 -1.89
CA TRP A 416 4.46 -10.79 -2.40
C TRP A 416 4.58 -11.81 -1.28
N VAL A 417 4.01 -13.00 -1.50
CA VAL A 417 4.21 -14.17 -0.64
C VAL A 417 5.25 -15.10 -1.29
N THR A 418 6.43 -15.21 -0.68
CA THR A 418 7.61 -15.81 -1.31
C THR A 418 7.58 -17.32 -1.39
N ASN A 419 6.73 -18.02 -0.65
CA ASN A 419 6.52 -19.46 -0.79
C ASN A 419 5.29 -19.80 -1.65
N SER A 420 4.68 -18.82 -2.31
CA SER A 420 3.56 -19.07 -3.23
C SER A 420 4.04 -19.58 -4.59
N LYS A 421 3.23 -20.46 -5.21
CA LYS A 421 3.41 -20.93 -6.59
C LYS A 421 3.24 -19.81 -7.61
N ASP A 422 2.39 -18.84 -7.31
CA ASP A 422 2.04 -17.71 -8.19
C ASP A 422 2.86 -16.44 -7.91
N PHE A 423 3.93 -16.58 -7.13
CA PHE A 423 4.87 -15.49 -6.85
C PHE A 423 5.36 -14.81 -8.13
N LEU A 424 5.39 -13.48 -8.11
CA LEU A 424 5.59 -12.54 -9.23
C LEU A 424 4.49 -12.47 -10.29
N LYS A 425 3.54 -13.40 -10.30
CA LYS A 425 2.38 -13.33 -11.20
C LYS A 425 1.18 -12.68 -10.52
N ILE A 426 0.99 -13.02 -9.25
CA ILE A 426 -0.15 -12.57 -8.45
C ILE A 426 0.42 -12.05 -7.13
N GLY A 427 0.14 -10.78 -6.84
CA GLY A 427 0.46 -10.22 -5.53
C GLY A 427 -0.61 -10.58 -4.49
N HIS A 428 -0.39 -10.15 -3.27
CA HIS A 428 -1.19 -10.54 -2.13
C HIS A 428 -1.43 -9.37 -1.19
N SER A 429 -2.57 -9.36 -0.52
CA SER A 429 -2.98 -8.30 0.40
C SER A 429 -3.14 -8.84 1.83
N TRP A 430 -2.70 -8.07 2.83
CA TRP A 430 -2.88 -8.36 4.26
C TRP A 430 -3.00 -7.06 5.06
N LEU A 431 -3.13 -7.17 6.37
CA LEU A 431 -3.44 -6.03 7.25
C LEU A 431 -2.35 -5.80 8.30
N ARG A 432 -2.16 -4.53 8.64
CA ARG A 432 -1.52 -4.10 9.89
C ARG A 432 -2.50 -3.33 10.75
N ILE A 433 -2.58 -3.67 12.03
CA ILE A 433 -3.35 -2.93 13.03
C ILE A 433 -2.40 -2.61 14.19
N GLY A 434 -2.06 -1.34 14.35
CA GLY A 434 -1.02 -0.92 15.30
C GLY A 434 0.32 -1.59 14.98
N ASN A 435 0.87 -2.39 15.90
CA ASN A 435 2.16 -3.07 15.72
C ASN A 435 2.05 -4.51 15.22
N TYR A 436 0.83 -5.00 14.99
CA TYR A 436 0.58 -6.40 14.65
C TYR A 436 0.01 -6.56 13.26
N TYR A 437 0.23 -7.74 12.68
CA TYR A 437 -0.13 -8.09 11.32
C TYR A 437 -1.13 -9.25 11.30
N TYR A 438 -2.02 -9.23 10.31
CA TYR A 438 -3.14 -10.17 10.16
C TYR A 438 -3.30 -10.56 8.69
N ASP A 439 -3.47 -11.85 8.41
CA ASP A 439 -3.85 -12.32 7.07
C ASP A 439 -5.00 -13.34 7.13
N PRO A 440 -6.26 -12.88 6.99
CA PRO A 440 -7.42 -13.76 7.07
C PRO A 440 -7.52 -14.75 5.91
N THR A 441 -6.77 -14.57 4.82
CA THR A 441 -6.87 -15.43 3.64
C THR A 441 -6.00 -16.68 3.80
N PHE A 442 -4.81 -16.53 4.39
CA PHE A 442 -3.94 -17.67 4.68
C PHE A 442 -4.45 -18.54 5.85
N ASP A 443 -5.36 -17.99 6.66
CA ASP A 443 -6.09 -18.73 7.69
C ASP A 443 -7.46 -19.28 7.19
N ASP A 444 -7.80 -19.09 5.91
CA ASP A 444 -9.00 -19.66 5.30
C ASP A 444 -8.82 -21.19 5.10
N PRO A 445 -9.74 -22.03 5.63
CA PRO A 445 -9.69 -23.48 5.48
C PRO A 445 -9.59 -24.00 4.04
N ILE A 446 -10.19 -23.28 3.07
CA ILE A 446 -10.17 -23.64 1.66
C ILE A 446 -8.77 -23.49 1.08
N ILE A 447 -8.03 -22.44 1.45
CA ILE A 447 -6.63 -22.24 1.03
C ILE A 447 -5.72 -23.33 1.63
N ILE A 448 -6.00 -23.77 2.86
CA ILE A 448 -5.22 -24.82 3.54
C ILE A 448 -5.36 -26.21 2.86
N GLY A 449 -6.17 -26.33 1.80
CA GLY A 449 -6.06 -27.39 0.81
C GLY A 449 -6.67 -28.73 1.20
N GLN A 450 -7.68 -28.76 2.09
CA GLN A 450 -8.17 -30.02 2.67
C GLN A 450 -9.61 -30.36 2.28
N LYS A 451 -9.84 -31.64 1.96
CA LYS A 451 -11.17 -32.23 1.72
C LYS A 451 -12.05 -32.08 2.97
N GLN A 452 -13.37 -32.01 2.75
CA GLN A 452 -14.43 -31.78 3.75
C GLN A 452 -14.38 -32.70 5.00
N GLU A 453 -13.67 -33.83 4.92
CA GLU A 453 -13.67 -34.91 5.92
C GLU A 453 -12.89 -34.57 7.21
N ASN A 454 -12.13 -33.47 7.27
CA ASN A 454 -11.31 -33.08 8.43
C ASN A 454 -11.82 -31.85 9.21
N LEU A 455 -13.10 -31.49 9.10
CA LEU A 455 -13.69 -30.27 9.70
C LEU A 455 -13.45 -30.07 11.21
N ASN A 456 -13.22 -31.13 11.98
CA ASN A 456 -12.92 -31.02 13.42
C ASN A 456 -11.45 -30.65 13.72
N LEU A 457 -10.50 -31.04 12.86
CA LEU A 457 -9.09 -30.59 12.93
C LEU A 457 -8.95 -29.12 12.49
N ILE A 458 -9.91 -28.62 11.69
CA ILE A 458 -9.92 -27.26 11.12
C ILE A 458 -10.14 -26.17 12.17
N LYS A 459 -10.83 -26.46 13.29
CA LYS A 459 -11.06 -25.45 14.34
C LYS A 459 -9.77 -25.04 15.07
N GLU A 460 -8.78 -25.92 15.13
CA GLU A 460 -7.51 -25.68 15.83
C GLU A 460 -6.47 -24.91 14.99
N LYS A 461 -6.61 -24.88 13.67
CA LYS A 461 -5.66 -24.19 12.75
C LYS A 461 -6.02 -22.75 12.41
N LYS A 462 -7.16 -22.24 12.89
CA LYS A 462 -7.51 -20.82 12.75
C LYS A 462 -6.46 -20.01 13.50
N TYR A 463 -6.09 -18.83 12.98
CA TYR A 463 -5.15 -17.89 13.62
C TYR A 463 -3.64 -18.14 13.42
N LYS A 464 -3.22 -18.88 12.39
CA LYS A 464 -1.79 -19.04 12.08
C LYS A 464 -1.15 -17.69 11.67
N TYR A 465 -1.91 -16.84 10.97
CA TYR A 465 -1.50 -15.51 10.54
C TYR A 465 -2.24 -14.38 11.28
N PHE A 466 -2.69 -14.63 12.51
CA PHE A 466 -3.37 -13.64 13.35
C PHE A 466 -2.42 -13.01 14.37
N LYS A 467 -2.43 -11.67 14.46
CA LYS A 467 -1.70 -10.88 15.46
C LYS A 467 -0.20 -11.21 15.50
N LEU A 468 0.43 -11.33 14.33
CA LEU A 468 1.85 -11.60 14.23
C LEU A 468 2.69 -10.32 14.37
N PRO A 469 3.89 -10.36 14.99
CA PRO A 469 4.86 -9.29 14.88
C PRO A 469 5.40 -9.20 13.45
N LYS A 470 5.94 -8.02 13.08
CA LYS A 470 6.39 -7.74 11.71
C LYS A 470 7.36 -8.79 11.18
N ASP A 471 8.40 -9.11 11.92
CA ASP A 471 9.44 -10.05 11.46
C ASP A 471 8.89 -11.45 11.22
N LEU A 472 7.90 -11.90 12.00
CA LEU A 472 7.25 -13.18 11.79
C LEU A 472 6.33 -13.18 10.58
N MET A 473 5.55 -12.11 10.35
CA MET A 473 4.75 -11.96 9.13
C MET A 473 5.65 -11.85 7.88
N TYR A 474 6.80 -11.17 7.97
CA TYR A 474 7.71 -10.93 6.85
C TYR A 474 8.77 -12.03 6.66
N ALA A 475 8.64 -13.14 7.38
CA ALA A 475 9.50 -14.30 7.16
C ALA A 475 9.23 -14.97 5.80
N ASP A 476 8.00 -14.83 5.28
CA ASP A 476 7.57 -15.31 3.95
C ASP A 476 6.96 -14.21 3.06
N ARG A 477 7.11 -12.93 3.42
CA ARG A 477 6.48 -11.79 2.73
C ARG A 477 7.39 -10.60 2.51
N TYR A 478 7.09 -9.85 1.45
CA TYR A 478 7.72 -8.58 1.11
C TYR A 478 6.66 -7.60 0.61
N ASP A 479 6.73 -6.33 0.99
CA ASP A 479 5.93 -5.30 0.30
C ASP A 479 6.40 -5.19 -1.16
N TYR A 480 5.53 -4.75 -2.08
CA TYR A 480 5.86 -4.68 -3.50
C TYR A 480 7.19 -3.95 -3.80
N GLU A 481 7.44 -2.84 -3.10
CA GLU A 481 8.59 -1.97 -3.32
C GLU A 481 9.91 -2.51 -2.76
N TYR A 482 9.85 -3.47 -1.83
CA TYR A 482 11.02 -3.94 -1.08
C TYR A 482 11.44 -5.37 -1.43
N LEU A 483 10.90 -5.95 -2.52
CA LEU A 483 11.31 -7.27 -2.96
C LEU A 483 12.73 -7.25 -3.54
N ALA A 484 13.64 -7.97 -2.89
CA ALA A 484 15.02 -8.09 -3.32
C ALA A 484 15.14 -8.83 -4.67
N GLU A 485 15.97 -8.30 -5.57
CA GLU A 485 16.08 -8.78 -6.96
C GLU A 485 16.52 -10.24 -7.04
N ASN A 486 17.41 -10.67 -6.14
CA ASN A 486 17.89 -12.05 -6.08
C ASN A 486 16.78 -13.06 -5.73
N ILE A 487 15.73 -12.65 -5.00
CA ILE A 487 14.61 -13.55 -4.66
C ILE A 487 13.73 -13.81 -5.89
N LYS A 488 13.67 -12.88 -6.84
CA LYS A 488 12.82 -12.96 -8.03
C LYS A 488 13.21 -14.11 -8.96
N THR A 489 14.49 -14.49 -8.97
CA THR A 489 15.05 -15.52 -9.85
C THR A 489 15.06 -16.92 -9.23
N LEU A 490 14.72 -17.06 -7.95
CA LEU A 490 14.78 -18.34 -7.25
C LEU A 490 13.59 -19.24 -7.60
N SER A 491 13.86 -20.54 -7.69
CA SER A 491 12.83 -21.57 -7.78
C SER A 491 11.93 -21.58 -6.53
N LEU A 492 10.76 -22.21 -6.64
CA LEU A 492 9.87 -22.37 -5.48
C LEU A 492 10.53 -23.14 -4.34
N GLU A 493 11.34 -24.15 -4.67
CA GLU A 493 12.08 -24.95 -3.68
C GLU A 493 13.10 -24.10 -2.92
N GLU A 494 13.93 -23.33 -3.62
CA GLU A 494 14.91 -22.43 -3.00
C GLU A 494 14.24 -21.36 -2.13
N ARG A 495 13.13 -20.78 -2.60
CA ARG A 495 12.35 -19.81 -1.79
C ARG A 495 11.76 -20.46 -0.55
N ASN A 496 11.21 -21.68 -0.65
CA ASN A 496 10.71 -22.43 0.49
C ASN A 496 11.80 -22.71 1.52
N ASP A 497 13.01 -23.02 1.07
CA ASP A 497 14.15 -23.26 1.96
C ASP A 497 14.58 -21.98 2.71
N ILE A 498 14.56 -20.82 2.04
CA ILE A 498 14.79 -19.51 2.70
C ILE A 498 13.72 -19.25 3.76
N VAL A 499 12.44 -19.46 3.43
CA VAL A 499 11.32 -19.26 4.35
C VAL A 499 11.45 -20.18 5.58
N LYS A 500 11.76 -21.47 5.37
CA LYS A 500 11.99 -22.41 6.48
C LYS A 500 13.16 -21.97 7.37
N LYS A 501 14.25 -21.50 6.78
CA LYS A 501 15.40 -20.97 7.53
C LYS A 501 15.03 -19.73 8.35
N ASN A 502 14.24 -18.81 7.77
CA ASN A 502 13.76 -17.63 8.47
C ASN A 502 12.92 -18.00 9.70
N PHE A 503 11.92 -18.88 9.54
CA PHE A 503 11.09 -19.33 10.65
C PHE A 503 11.88 -20.10 11.72
N TYR A 504 12.86 -20.93 11.32
CA TYR A 504 13.74 -21.59 12.28
C TYR A 504 14.52 -20.60 13.15
N ASN A 505 15.08 -19.55 12.54
CA ASN A 505 15.80 -18.51 13.28
C ASN A 505 14.85 -17.71 14.20
N LEU A 506 13.63 -17.42 13.74
CA LEU A 506 12.63 -16.71 14.53
C LEU A 506 12.06 -17.55 15.67
N ALA A 507 12.00 -18.88 15.52
CA ALA A 507 11.61 -19.79 16.59
C ALA A 507 12.57 -19.72 17.79
N LEU A 508 13.87 -19.47 17.57
CA LEU A 508 14.80 -19.21 18.68
C LEU A 508 14.46 -17.89 19.40
N LYS A 509 14.11 -16.85 18.64
CA LYS A 509 13.76 -15.53 19.17
C LYS A 509 12.44 -15.55 19.97
N TYR A 510 11.45 -16.29 19.48
CA TYR A 510 10.10 -16.35 20.03
C TYR A 510 9.81 -17.62 20.83
N LYS A 511 10.84 -18.31 21.33
CA LYS A 511 10.72 -19.61 22.04
C LYS A 511 9.69 -19.63 23.19
N ASP A 512 9.47 -18.47 23.83
CA ASP A 512 8.55 -18.32 24.96
C ASP A 512 7.13 -17.90 24.51
N ASN A 513 6.92 -17.74 23.20
CA ASN A 513 5.64 -17.43 22.57
C ASN A 513 5.07 -18.68 21.89
N ASN A 514 3.77 -18.91 22.05
CA ASN A 514 3.09 -20.04 21.42
C ASN A 514 2.50 -19.69 20.05
N TYR A 515 3.33 -19.19 19.12
CA TYR A 515 2.87 -18.92 17.75
C TYR A 515 2.70 -20.24 16.99
N GLU A 516 1.50 -20.47 16.46
CA GLU A 516 1.16 -21.68 15.70
C GLU A 516 2.13 -21.94 14.54
N LEU A 517 2.48 -20.87 13.84
CA LEU A 517 3.35 -20.94 12.68
C LEU A 517 4.79 -21.42 13.02
N LEU A 518 5.20 -21.31 14.28
CA LEU A 518 6.53 -21.69 14.75
C LEU A 518 6.62 -23.09 15.38
N LYS A 519 5.49 -23.80 15.56
CA LYS A 519 5.47 -25.09 16.29
C LYS A 519 6.38 -26.16 15.70
N ALA A 520 6.38 -26.30 14.37
CA ALA A 520 7.29 -27.20 13.66
C ALA A 520 8.76 -26.89 13.97
N TYR A 521 9.11 -25.61 14.08
CA TYR A 521 10.47 -25.16 14.32
C TYR A 521 10.86 -25.27 15.78
N TYR A 522 9.94 -25.06 16.72
CA TYR A 522 10.16 -25.38 18.14
C TYR A 522 10.47 -26.86 18.33
N PHE A 523 9.72 -27.74 17.65
CA PHE A 523 10.01 -29.17 17.64
C PHE A 523 11.42 -29.46 17.11
N ARG A 524 11.78 -28.88 15.96
CA ARG A 524 13.11 -29.05 15.36
C ARG A 524 14.23 -28.59 16.31
N ILE A 525 14.09 -27.41 16.92
CA ILE A 525 15.07 -26.88 17.88
C ILE A 525 15.18 -27.78 19.11
N LYS A 526 14.05 -28.21 19.69
CA LYS A 526 14.01 -29.09 20.87
C LYS A 526 14.81 -30.38 20.66
N TYR A 527 14.80 -30.89 19.44
CA TYR A 527 15.44 -32.16 19.07
C TYR A 527 16.69 -32.00 18.20
N ASN A 528 17.27 -30.79 18.15
CA ASN A 528 18.50 -30.48 17.43
C ASN A 528 18.48 -30.88 15.94
N LEU A 529 17.32 -30.72 15.30
CA LEU A 529 17.12 -30.98 13.87
C LEU A 529 17.38 -29.72 13.06
N LYS A 530 17.92 -29.87 11.85
CA LYS A 530 18.10 -28.72 10.94
C LYS A 530 16.75 -28.21 10.43
N TYR A 531 16.72 -26.97 9.95
CA TYR A 531 15.49 -26.32 9.46
C TYR A 531 14.86 -27.02 8.25
N ASN A 532 15.65 -27.72 7.41
CA ASN A 532 15.20 -28.41 6.21
C ASN A 532 15.39 -29.94 6.28
N GLU A 533 15.74 -30.47 7.45
CA GLU A 533 15.90 -31.92 7.63
C GLU A 533 14.52 -32.61 7.56
N LYS A 534 14.39 -33.65 6.72
CA LYS A 534 13.17 -34.46 6.66
C LYS A 534 13.00 -35.22 7.96
N ILE A 535 11.80 -35.23 8.53
CA ILE A 535 11.56 -35.92 9.80
C ILE A 535 11.21 -37.38 9.48
N THR A 536 12.22 -38.24 9.44
CA THR A 536 12.02 -39.67 9.16
C THR A 536 11.77 -40.48 10.42
N LYS A 537 11.34 -41.72 10.25
CA LYS A 537 11.23 -42.71 11.34
C LYS A 537 12.52 -42.86 12.14
N ASP A 538 13.67 -42.91 11.46
CA ASP A 538 14.96 -43.13 12.12
C ASP A 538 15.35 -41.91 12.99
N ILE A 539 15.01 -40.69 12.54
CA ILE A 539 15.12 -39.48 13.36
C ILE A 539 14.19 -39.56 14.56
N LEU A 540 12.90 -39.87 14.36
CA LEU A 540 11.93 -39.95 15.45
C LEU A 540 12.27 -41.01 16.50
N LYS A 541 12.85 -42.14 16.07
CA LYS A 541 13.36 -43.18 16.98
C LYS A 541 14.49 -42.64 17.86
N ASN A 542 15.37 -41.80 17.32
CA ASN A 542 16.45 -41.16 18.08
C ASN A 542 15.93 -40.04 19.01
N VAL A 543 14.75 -39.50 18.71
CA VAL A 543 14.04 -38.45 19.48
C VAL A 543 13.25 -39.01 20.67
N VAL A 544 13.55 -40.25 21.09
CA VAL A 544 12.95 -40.93 22.26
C VAL A 544 11.45 -41.23 22.09
N ILE A 545 10.95 -41.31 20.85
CA ILE A 545 9.62 -41.91 20.62
C ILE A 545 9.76 -43.43 20.80
N PRO A 546 8.96 -44.06 21.68
CA PRO A 546 9.08 -45.50 21.88
C PRO A 546 8.77 -46.26 20.60
N TYR A 547 9.58 -47.28 20.34
CA TYR A 547 9.50 -48.12 19.17
C TYR A 547 9.13 -49.55 19.59
N TYR A 548 8.07 -50.10 19.01
CA TYR A 548 7.64 -51.47 19.28
C TYR A 548 7.50 -52.28 17.99
N GLU A 549 7.84 -53.56 18.05
CA GLU A 549 7.46 -54.52 17.02
C GLU A 549 6.13 -55.16 17.41
N VAL A 550 5.16 -55.12 16.50
CA VAL A 550 3.83 -55.71 16.69
C VAL A 550 3.78 -57.05 15.97
N TYR A 551 3.49 -58.11 16.73
CA TYR A 551 3.37 -59.46 16.20
C TYR A 551 1.91 -59.71 15.77
N ASN A 552 1.67 -59.75 14.46
CA ASN A 552 0.34 -59.62 13.85
C ASN A 552 -0.67 -60.69 14.28
N ASN A 553 -0.22 -61.87 14.71
CA ASN A 553 -1.13 -62.93 15.12
C ASN A 553 -1.90 -62.60 16.41
N ASN A 554 -1.37 -61.71 17.26
CA ASN A 554 -1.91 -61.48 18.61
C ASN A 554 -2.10 -60.01 18.99
N TRP A 555 -1.83 -59.05 18.08
CA TRP A 555 -1.83 -57.62 18.42
C TRP A 555 -0.98 -57.34 19.67
N SER A 556 0.15 -58.02 19.80
CA SER A 556 0.97 -57.98 21.01
C SER A 556 2.28 -57.24 20.78
N ILE A 557 2.73 -56.53 21.80
CA ILE A 557 4.02 -55.83 21.85
C ILE A 557 4.81 -56.28 23.07
N LEU A 558 6.14 -56.24 22.97
CA LEU A 558 7.04 -56.52 24.08
C LEU A 558 7.39 -55.21 24.80
N ILE A 559 7.00 -55.09 26.08
CA ILE A 559 7.36 -53.96 26.94
C ILE A 559 8.05 -54.52 28.17
N ASN A 560 9.32 -54.15 28.40
CA ASN A 560 10.13 -54.64 29.51
C ASN A 560 10.10 -56.18 29.62
N GLU A 561 10.34 -56.86 28.49
CA GLU A 561 10.35 -58.34 28.38
C GLU A 561 9.00 -59.03 28.66
N ARG A 562 7.93 -58.26 28.90
CA ARG A 562 6.58 -58.80 29.06
C ARG A 562 5.77 -58.60 27.80
N LEU A 563 5.12 -59.66 27.36
CA LEU A 563 4.14 -59.59 26.29
C LEU A 563 2.92 -58.82 26.80
N ARG A 564 2.46 -57.83 26.03
CA ARG A 564 1.28 -57.02 26.31
C ARG A 564 0.40 -56.99 25.09
N TYR A 565 -0.91 -57.00 25.29
CA TYR A 565 -1.87 -57.03 24.20
C TYR A 565 -2.45 -55.63 23.94
N ILE A 566 -2.35 -55.17 22.70
CA ILE A 566 -2.95 -53.90 22.25
C ILE A 566 -4.47 -54.09 22.24
N HIS A 567 -5.15 -53.41 23.14
CA HIS A 567 -6.60 -53.40 23.24
C HIS A 567 -7.24 -52.26 22.43
N GLN A 568 -6.55 -51.12 22.33
CA GLN A 568 -6.98 -49.98 21.53
C GLN A 568 -5.75 -49.28 20.95
N LEU A 569 -5.83 -48.87 19.68
CA LEU A 569 -4.79 -48.12 19.00
C LEU A 569 -5.40 -47.34 17.83
N GLU A 570 -5.05 -46.07 17.75
CA GLU A 570 -5.23 -45.27 16.54
C GLU A 570 -3.87 -45.10 15.87
N TYR A 571 -3.82 -45.13 14.54
CA TYR A 571 -2.53 -45.04 13.85
C TYR A 571 -2.65 -44.43 12.45
N ILE A 572 -1.51 -43.93 11.96
CA ILE A 572 -1.32 -43.53 10.56
C ILE A 572 -0.21 -44.39 9.96
N LYS A 573 -0.47 -44.99 8.79
CA LYS A 573 0.50 -45.82 8.06
C LYS A 573 1.52 -44.95 7.32
N PHE A 574 2.78 -45.37 7.29
CA PHE A 574 3.83 -44.70 6.54
C PHE A 574 4.90 -45.66 6.01
N GLU A 575 5.65 -45.25 4.99
CA GLU A 575 6.81 -45.95 4.47
C GLU A 575 8.10 -45.51 5.15
N LYS A 576 9.13 -46.37 5.10
CA LYS A 576 10.38 -46.19 5.87
C LYS A 576 11.03 -44.79 5.72
N ASN A 577 10.97 -44.21 4.53
CA ASN A 577 11.63 -42.96 4.17
C ASN A 577 10.66 -41.78 4.03
N ASP A 578 9.40 -41.94 4.46
CA ASP A 578 8.42 -40.87 4.44
C ASP A 578 8.87 -39.71 5.33
N ASP A 579 8.53 -38.50 4.89
CA ASP A 579 8.59 -37.32 5.74
C ASP A 579 7.36 -37.32 6.65
N LEU A 580 7.60 -37.50 7.95
CA LEU A 580 6.56 -37.61 8.97
C LEU A 580 6.11 -36.24 9.50
N GLU A 581 6.69 -35.14 9.02
CA GLU A 581 6.29 -33.78 9.39
C GLU A 581 4.77 -33.52 9.21
N PRO A 582 4.10 -33.91 8.10
CA PRO A 582 2.66 -33.73 7.96
C PRO A 582 1.84 -34.50 9.01
N MET A 583 2.32 -35.66 9.45
CA MET A 583 1.66 -36.45 10.51
C MET A 583 1.81 -35.79 11.87
N LEU A 584 3.00 -35.26 12.16
CA LEU A 584 3.26 -34.50 13.38
C LEU A 584 2.46 -33.20 13.39
N GLU A 585 2.32 -32.52 12.24
CA GLU A 585 1.50 -31.32 12.12
C GLU A 585 0.03 -31.61 12.48
N ALA A 586 -0.51 -32.77 12.06
CA ALA A 586 -1.86 -33.20 12.44
C ALA A 586 -2.02 -33.49 13.96
N LYS A 587 -0.91 -33.69 14.67
CA LYS A 587 -0.84 -33.81 16.13
C LYS A 587 -0.25 -32.56 16.79
N ASN A 588 -0.20 -31.45 16.06
CA ASN A 588 0.29 -30.18 16.56
C ASN A 588 1.73 -30.27 17.14
N PHE A 589 2.55 -31.16 16.57
CA PHE A 589 3.89 -31.52 17.01
C PHE A 589 4.00 -31.98 18.48
N ASN A 590 2.87 -32.35 19.10
CA ASN A 590 2.89 -33.03 20.39
C ASN A 590 3.18 -34.51 20.18
N ILE A 591 4.30 -34.98 20.72
CA ILE A 591 4.71 -36.39 20.63
C ILE A 591 4.39 -37.21 21.88
N ASP A 592 3.78 -36.59 22.90
CA ASP A 592 3.40 -37.29 24.12
C ASP A 592 2.34 -38.35 23.78
N GLY A 593 2.62 -39.60 24.14
CA GLY A 593 1.75 -40.74 23.82
C GLY A 593 1.76 -41.16 22.34
N ILE A 594 2.74 -40.69 21.55
CA ILE A 594 3.01 -41.19 20.20
C ILE A 594 4.01 -42.36 20.27
N TYR A 595 3.83 -43.34 19.37
CA TYR A 595 4.66 -44.54 19.26
C TYR A 595 5.00 -44.83 17.80
N ILE A 596 6.17 -45.39 17.54
CA ILE A 596 6.49 -45.99 16.25
C ILE A 596 6.27 -47.49 16.36
N LEU A 597 5.40 -48.03 15.52
CA LEU A 597 5.11 -49.46 15.47
C LEU A 597 5.62 -50.03 14.15
N LYS A 598 6.45 -51.07 14.22
CA LYS A 598 6.77 -51.91 13.07
C LYS A 598 5.91 -53.16 13.15
N TRP A 599 4.90 -53.22 12.29
CA TRP A 599 3.94 -54.31 12.26
C TRP A 599 4.45 -55.42 11.36
N ASN A 600 4.67 -56.61 11.90
CA ASN A 600 5.22 -57.75 11.16
C ASN A 600 4.10 -58.72 10.74
N PHE A 601 3.87 -58.86 9.44
CA PHE A 601 2.81 -59.70 8.87
C PHE A 601 3.25 -61.14 8.53
N GLY A 602 4.52 -61.50 8.80
CA GLY A 602 5.12 -62.74 8.31
C GLY A 602 5.90 -62.52 7.01
N ASP A 603 6.69 -63.51 6.57
CA ASP A 603 7.42 -63.51 5.28
C ASP A 603 8.26 -62.26 4.99
N ASN A 604 8.88 -61.68 6.03
CA ASN A 604 9.62 -60.40 5.96
C ASN A 604 8.79 -59.19 5.50
N GLN A 605 7.46 -59.29 5.49
CA GLN A 605 6.57 -58.17 5.20
C GLN A 605 6.29 -57.39 6.47
N TYR A 606 6.61 -56.09 6.45
CA TYR A 606 6.32 -55.19 7.55
C TYR A 606 5.75 -53.85 7.07
N GLU A 607 4.95 -53.24 7.94
CA GLU A 607 4.38 -51.90 7.75
C GLU A 607 4.80 -51.03 8.93
N TYR A 608 5.11 -49.76 8.70
CA TYR A 608 5.32 -48.81 9.78
C TYR A 608 4.06 -48.01 10.06
N ARG A 609 3.81 -47.76 11.34
CA ARG A 609 2.67 -47.02 11.84
C ARG A 609 3.10 -46.02 12.90
N LEU A 610 2.56 -44.82 12.82
CA LEU A 610 2.64 -43.81 13.87
C LEU A 610 1.41 -43.98 14.75
N GLY A 611 1.57 -44.66 15.88
CA GLY A 611 0.51 -45.00 16.81
C GLY A 611 0.25 -43.92 17.86
N TYR A 612 -0.99 -43.77 18.28
CA TYR A 612 -1.42 -42.90 19.38
C TYR A 612 -2.68 -43.50 20.05
N ASN A 613 -3.03 -42.99 21.23
CA ASN A 613 -4.14 -43.53 22.04
C ASN A 613 -4.00 -45.04 22.34
N LEU A 614 -2.75 -45.50 22.50
CA LEU A 614 -2.43 -46.89 22.78
C LEU A 614 -2.94 -47.30 24.18
N LYS A 615 -3.83 -48.30 24.23
CA LYS A 615 -4.21 -48.98 25.47
C LYS A 615 -3.76 -50.43 25.40
N ILE A 616 -3.02 -50.84 26.41
CA ILE A 616 -2.51 -52.21 26.56
C ILE A 616 -3.20 -52.91 27.72
N ARG A 617 -3.40 -54.22 27.58
CA ARG A 617 -3.79 -55.13 28.67
C ARG A 617 -2.64 -56.08 28.96
N ASP A 618 -2.56 -56.46 30.22
CA ASP A 618 -1.59 -57.42 30.74
C ASP A 618 -1.81 -58.84 30.22
#